data_AF-A0A6A9T3Y5-F1
#
_entry.id   AF-A0A6A9T3Y5-F1
#
_cell.length_a   1.000
_cell.length_b   1.000
_cell.length_c   1.000
_cell.angle_alpha   90.00
_cell.angle_beta   90.00
_cell.angle_gamma   90.00
#
_symmetry.space_group_name_H-M   'P 1'
#
loop_
_entity.id
_entity.type
_entity.pdbx_description
1 polymer ?
#
loop_
_entity_poly.entity_id
_entity_poly.type
_entity_poly.pdbx_seq_one_letter_code
_entity_poly.pdbx_strand_id
1 'polypeptide(L)' 'MSPQLDLTDFERDEDLSILTDAEREVYTAVEHDGVGIRQLARCTNRRPGTVGNLLKRARLRLDDRDEEVSATW' A
#
# COMPACT_ATOMS: atom_id res chain seq x y z
N MET A 1 16.60 -10.02 -28.87
CA MET A 1 15.43 -10.77 -28.38
C MET A 1 14.76 -9.90 -27.35
N SER A 2 13.54 -9.46 -27.59
CA SER A 2 12.76 -8.74 -26.57
C SER A 2 12.34 -9.73 -25.50
N PRO A 3 12.56 -9.47 -24.20
CA PRO A 3 11.98 -10.32 -23.17
C PRO A 3 10.45 -10.21 -23.30
N GLN A 4 9.81 -11.36 -23.50
CA GLN A 4 8.36 -11.47 -23.40
C GLN A 4 8.04 -11.27 -21.90
N LEU A 5 7.37 -10.16 -21.56
CA LEU A 5 6.82 -9.98 -20.22
C LEU A 5 5.59 -10.88 -20.10
N ASP A 6 5.54 -11.68 -19.05
CA ASP A 6 4.38 -12.50 -18.72
C ASP A 6 3.29 -11.60 -18.12
N LEU A 7 2.01 -11.96 -18.25
CA LEU A 7 0.91 -11.22 -17.63
C LEU A 7 1.12 -11.12 -16.11
N THR A 8 1.72 -12.16 -15.51
CA THR A 8 2.08 -12.21 -14.10
C THR A 8 3.13 -11.17 -13.69
N ASP A 9 3.95 -10.66 -14.62
CA ASP A 9 4.89 -9.56 -14.37
C ASP A 9 4.15 -8.23 -14.13
N PHE A 10 2.91 -8.10 -14.62
CA PHE A 10 2.04 -6.94 -14.41
C PHE A 10 1.00 -7.16 -13.30
N GLU A 11 0.75 -8.40 -12.89
CA GLU A 11 -0.21 -8.78 -11.84
C GLU A 11 0.37 -8.70 -10.41
N ARG A 12 1.57 -8.15 -10.24
CA ARG A 12 2.11 -7.79 -8.92
C ARG A 12 1.66 -6.40 -8.46
N ASP A 13 0.52 -5.92 -8.94
CA ASP A 13 -0.19 -4.86 -8.23
C ASP A 13 -0.63 -5.45 -6.89
N GLU A 14 -0.03 -4.96 -5.79
CA GLU A 14 -0.40 -5.36 -4.44
C GLU A 14 -1.92 -5.24 -4.29
N ASP A 15 -2.58 -6.29 -3.81
CA ASP A 15 -4.04 -6.30 -3.67
C ASP A 15 -4.45 -5.36 -2.52
N LEU A 16 -4.67 -4.09 -2.84
CA LEU A 16 -5.09 -3.07 -1.89
C LEU A 16 -6.60 -3.17 -1.55
N SER A 17 -7.32 -4.18 -2.07
CA SER A 17 -8.75 -4.35 -1.78
C SER A 17 -9.03 -4.62 -0.31
N ILE A 18 -8.07 -5.20 0.42
CA ILE A 18 -8.16 -5.49 1.86
C ILE A 18 -8.06 -4.22 2.74
N LEU A 19 -7.57 -3.12 2.18
CA LEU A 19 -7.39 -1.85 2.88
C LEU A 19 -8.67 -1.05 2.89
N THR A 20 -8.91 -0.31 3.99
CA THR A 20 -9.94 0.74 3.98
C THR A 20 -9.53 1.88 3.05
N ASP A 21 -10.49 2.68 2.58
CA ASP A 21 -10.21 3.80 1.66
C ASP A 21 -9.14 4.76 2.21
N ALA A 22 -9.20 5.07 3.52
CA ALA A 22 -8.24 5.96 4.17
C ALA A 22 -6.84 5.33 4.32
N GLU A 23 -6.76 4.02 4.46
CA GLU A 23 -5.48 3.28 4.52
C GLU A 23 -4.87 3.17 3.13
N ARG A 24 -5.68 2.85 2.11
CA ARG A 24 -5.27 2.81 0.71
C ARG A 24 -4.75 4.17 0.24
N GLU A 25 -5.50 5.25 0.49
CA GLU A 25 -5.10 6.61 0.16
C GLU A 25 -3.71 6.94 0.74
N VAL A 26 -3.48 6.63 2.02
CA VAL A 26 -2.21 6.91 2.69
C VAL A 26 -1.09 6.01 2.17
N TYR A 27 -1.37 4.73 1.97
CA TYR A 27 -0.40 3.77 1.48
C TYR A 27 0.07 4.15 0.07
N THR A 28 -0.86 4.40 -0.85
CA THR A 28 -0.55 4.81 -2.22
C THR A 28 0.25 6.11 -2.25
N ALA A 29 -0.18 7.12 -1.51
CA ALA A 29 0.52 8.40 -1.48
C ALA A 29 1.96 8.27 -0.95
N VAL A 30 2.21 7.40 0.03
CA VAL A 30 3.54 7.27 0.66
C VAL A 30 4.44 6.31 -0.12
N GLU A 31 3.96 5.11 -0.47
CA GLU A 31 4.77 4.04 -1.05
C GLU A 31 4.88 4.15 -2.58
N HIS A 32 3.81 4.56 -3.27
CA HIS A 32 3.82 4.68 -4.74
C HIS A 32 4.18 6.09 -5.20
N ASP A 33 3.64 7.13 -4.54
CA ASP A 33 3.87 8.52 -4.96
C ASP A 33 5.02 9.22 -4.22
N GLY A 34 5.60 8.57 -3.19
CA GLY A 34 6.75 9.08 -2.43
C GLY A 34 6.44 10.31 -1.56
N VAL A 35 5.17 10.57 -1.25
CA VAL A 35 4.74 11.73 -0.44
C VAL A 35 5.11 11.51 1.02
N GLY A 36 5.89 12.44 1.59
CA GLY A 36 6.24 12.38 3.01
C GLY A 36 5.02 12.50 3.93
N ILE A 37 4.97 11.71 5.01
CA ILE A 37 3.86 11.68 5.99
C ILE A 37 3.43 13.08 6.47
N ARG A 38 4.38 13.97 6.77
CA ARG A 38 4.09 15.34 7.23
C ARG A 38 3.55 16.24 6.13
N GLN A 39 3.91 15.99 4.87
CA GLN A 39 3.34 16.69 3.71
C GLN A 39 1.92 16.21 3.48
N LEU A 40 1.70 14.89 3.43
CA LEU A 40 0.37 14.31 3.27
C LEU A 40 -0.60 14.76 4.37
N ALA A 41 -0.15 14.79 5.63
CA ALA A 41 -0.93 15.29 6.75
C ALA A 41 -1.39 16.75 6.56
N ARG A 42 -0.52 17.61 6.02
CA ARG A 42 -0.86 19.01 5.70
C ARG A 42 -1.88 19.10 4.56
N CYS A 43 -1.69 18.33 3.49
CA CYS A 43 -2.59 18.33 2.33
C CYS A 43 -3.99 17.79 2.66
N THR A 44 -4.09 16.83 3.57
CA THR A 44 -5.34 16.15 3.94
C THR A 44 -6.00 16.72 5.20
N ASN A 45 -5.42 17.77 5.81
CA ASN A 45 -5.85 18.34 7.08
C ASN A 45 -5.96 17.29 8.22
N ARG A 46 -5.06 16.30 8.22
CA ARG A 46 -4.95 15.25 9.24
C ARG A 46 -3.77 15.54 10.16
N ARG A 47 -3.78 14.98 11.38
CA ARG A 47 -2.57 15.00 12.23
C ARG A 47 -1.53 14.03 11.66
N PRO A 48 -0.22 14.35 11.69
CA PRO A 48 0.82 13.42 11.22
C PRO A 48 0.77 12.04 11.87
N GLY A 49 0.40 11.97 13.16
CA GLY A 49 0.20 10.70 13.86
C GLY A 49 -0.98 9.87 13.31
N THR A 50 -2.04 10.52 12.82
CA THR A 50 -3.16 9.82 12.17
C THR A 50 -2.71 9.18 10.87
N VAL A 51 -1.98 9.93 10.03
CA VAL A 51 -1.41 9.41 8.79
C VAL A 51 -0.46 8.25 9.06
N GLY A 52 0.44 8.40 10.03
CA GLY A 52 1.35 7.31 10.43
C GLY A 52 0.63 6.06 10.92
N ASN A 53 -0.45 6.22 11.69
CA ASN A 53 -1.25 5.09 12.16
C ASN A 53 -1.98 4.37 11.01
N LEU A 54 -2.53 5.12 10.05
CA LEU A 54 -3.17 4.54 8.86
C LEU A 54 -2.13 3.76 8.03
N LEU A 55 -0.96 4.35 7.78
CA LEU A 55 0.12 3.68 7.06
C LEU A 55 0.57 2.38 7.74
N LYS A 56 0.77 2.42 9.05
CA LYS A 56 1.15 1.22 9.83
C LYS A 56 0.09 0.13 9.70
N ARG A 57 -1.18 0.49 9.81
CA ARG A 57 -2.30 -0.46 9.68
C ARG A 57 -2.44 -1.01 8.26
N ALA A 58 -2.12 -0.22 7.24
CA ALA A 58 -2.11 -0.67 5.85
C ALA A 58 -1.04 -1.75 5.65
N ARG A 59 0.21 -1.46 6.05
CA ARG A 59 1.34 -2.39 5.94
C ARG A 59 1.06 -3.72 6.67
N LEU A 60 0.56 -3.66 7.91
CA LEU A 60 0.24 -4.88 8.67
C LEU A 60 -0.79 -5.78 7.96
N ARG A 61 -1.83 -5.20 7.35
CA ARG A 61 -2.83 -6.01 6.65
C ARG A 61 -2.28 -6.65 5.37
N LEU A 62 -1.44 -5.93 4.64
CA LEU A 62 -0.80 -6.47 3.44
C LEU A 62 0.17 -7.60 3.81
N ASP A 63 0.93 -7.44 4.89
CA ASP A 63 1.82 -8.47 5.43
C ASP A 63 1.03 -9.74 5.85
N ASP A 64 -0.04 -9.57 6.64
CA ASP A 64 -0.95 -10.67 7.03
C ASP A 64 -1.55 -11.38 5.79
N ARG A 65 -1.85 -10.63 4.73
CA ARG A 65 -2.40 -11.17 3.48
C ARG A 65 -1.37 -11.95 2.69
N ASP A 66 -0.15 -11.44 2.59
CA ASP A 66 0.95 -12.11 1.91
C ASP A 66 1.33 -13.42 2.62
N GLU A 67 1.26 -13.46 3.95
CA GLU A 67 1.39 -14.70 4.73
C GLU A 67 0.28 -15.71 4.40
N GLU A 68 -0.98 -15.28 4.34
CA GLU A 68 -2.12 -16.14 3.98
C GLU A 68 -1.98 -16.72 2.57
N VAL A 69 -1.62 -15.89 1.59
CA VAL A 69 -1.40 -16.32 0.21
C VAL A 69 -0.23 -17.31 0.15
N SER A 70 0.88 -17.01 0.82
CA SER A 70 2.08 -17.87 0.84
C SER A 70 1.81 -19.22 1.51
N ALA A 71 0.93 -19.30 2.51
CA ALA A 71 0.57 -20.54 3.20
C ALA A 71 -0.33 -21.48 2.37
N THR A 72 -0.87 -21.01 1.24
CA THR A 72 -1.87 -21.72 0.43
C THR A 72 -1.25 -22.58 -0.69
N TRP A 73 0.07 -22.52 -0.93
CA TRP A 73 0.76 -23.19 -2.04
C TRP A 73 1.85 -24.18 -1.61
#